data_AF-A0A7D9LXP0-F1
#
_entry.id   AF-A0A7D9LXP0-F1
#
_cell.length_a   1.000
_cell.length_b   1.000
_cell.length_c   1.000
_cell.angle_alpha   90.00
_cell.angle_beta   90.00
_cell.angle_gamma   90.00
#
_symmetry.space_group_name_H-M   'P 1'
#
loop_
_entity.id
_entity.type
_entity.pdbx_description
1 polymer ?
#
loop_
_entity_poly.entity_id
_entity_poly.type
_entity_poly.pdbx_seq_one_letter_code
_entity_poly.pdbx_strand_id
1 'polypeptide(L)'
;MEAIPKASPESPEKDLVWLRQSQITLQDKIKMLNELDEQVIDILSASKDEDVDEQLGKEIEDSGQAIAELERTLLQLDDALGKLEGQSLPLLTPTNLTSAEGNLDQSHVSISSAGKIIRAKLPKLRLRNFGGTICEWAEFWNGFSSSIDNNDQLSDVDKFAYLRGYLEGPAKSTMAGLSLTGANYKCAVELLKEKRSTTRARK
;
A
#
# COMPACT_ATOMS: atom_id res chain seq x y z
N MET A 1 8.63 18.62 40.44
CA MET A 1 9.86 17.83 40.67
C MET A 1 10.68 18.57 41.72
N GLU A 2 10.43 18.27 42.99
CA GLU A 2 11.16 18.91 44.10
C GLU A 2 12.50 18.18 44.26
N ALA A 3 13.59 18.91 44.01
CA ALA A 3 14.94 18.37 44.08
C ALA A 3 15.35 18.16 45.55
N ILE A 4 15.69 16.93 45.90
CA ILE A 4 16.15 16.56 47.25
C ILE A 4 17.55 17.16 47.49
N PRO A 5 17.77 17.97 48.54
CA PRO A 5 19.08 18.50 48.88
C PRO A 5 20.07 17.37 49.19
N LYS A 6 21.26 17.42 48.59
CA LYS A 6 22.34 16.44 48.78
C LYS A 6 22.79 16.37 50.25
N ALA A 7 23.07 15.15 50.72
CA ALA A 7 23.58 14.85 52.05
C ALA A 7 24.87 15.63 52.36
N SER A 8 24.94 16.24 53.55
CA SER A 8 26.11 16.95 54.08
C SER A 8 26.66 16.18 55.29
N PRO A 9 27.97 15.87 55.34
CA PRO A 9 28.55 14.83 56.20
C PRO A 9 28.75 15.18 57.69
N GLU A 10 27.89 16.00 58.31
CA GLU A 10 28.13 16.52 59.68
C GLU A 10 27.03 16.24 60.72
N SER A 11 26.01 15.40 60.47
CA SER A 11 25.12 15.00 61.58
C SER A 11 24.31 13.73 61.28
N PRO A 12 24.35 12.71 62.15
CA PRO A 12 23.56 11.48 62.00
C PRO A 12 22.04 11.73 62.01
N GLU A 13 21.59 12.85 62.57
CA GLU A 13 20.19 13.25 62.54
C GLU A 13 19.75 13.68 61.14
N LYS A 14 20.62 14.36 60.39
CA LYS A 14 20.34 14.80 59.01
C LYS A 14 20.27 13.61 58.05
N ASP A 15 21.12 12.60 58.27
CA ASP A 15 21.11 11.36 57.49
C ASP A 15 19.83 10.53 57.76
N LEU A 16 19.37 10.51 59.02
CA LEU A 16 18.10 9.90 59.39
C LEU A 16 16.89 10.60 58.73
N VAL A 17 16.87 11.92 58.74
CA VAL A 17 15.83 12.72 58.07
C VAL A 17 15.85 12.47 56.57
N TRP A 18 17.03 12.42 55.95
CA TRP A 18 17.18 12.13 54.53
C TRP A 18 16.67 10.72 54.17
N LEU A 19 17.05 9.71 54.95
CA LEU A 19 16.60 8.33 54.74
C LEU A 19 15.08 8.22 54.83
N ARG A 20 14.46 8.88 55.83
CA ARG A 20 13.01 8.93 55.98
C ARG A 20 12.32 9.61 54.80
N GLN A 21 12.84 10.75 54.36
CA GLN A 21 12.28 11.47 53.22
C GLN A 21 12.43 10.66 51.91
N SER A 22 13.57 10.02 51.71
CA SER A 22 13.84 9.16 50.57
C SER A 22 12.92 7.94 50.57
N GLN A 23 12.68 7.32 51.73
CA GLN A 23 11.74 6.22 51.91
C GLN A 23 10.31 6.61 51.52
N ILE A 24 9.82 7.75 52.00
CA ILE A 24 8.49 8.28 51.66
C ILE A 24 8.38 8.52 50.15
N THR A 25 9.40 9.16 49.56
CA THR A 25 9.43 9.47 48.13
C THR A 25 9.39 8.20 47.27
N LEU A 26 10.11 7.15 47.68
CA LEU A 26 10.10 5.87 46.98
C LEU A 26 8.74 5.16 47.12
N GLN A 27 8.10 5.23 48.29
CA GLN A 27 6.76 4.69 48.49
C GLN A 27 5.72 5.39 47.59
N ASP A 28 5.78 6.72 47.48
CA ASP A 28 4.91 7.49 46.61
C ASP A 28 5.13 7.13 45.13
N LYS A 29 6.38 6.93 44.71
CA LYS A 29 6.71 6.48 43.35
C LYS A 29 6.20 5.07 43.05
N ILE A 30 6.30 4.14 44.00
CA ILE A 30 5.76 2.78 43.85
C ILE A 30 4.23 2.85 43.71
N LYS A 31 3.56 3.67 44.53
CA LYS A 31 2.12 3.88 44.43
C LYS A 31 1.72 4.45 43.06
N MET A 32 2.46 5.45 42.58
CA MET A 32 2.22 6.04 41.26
C MET A 32 2.45 5.06 40.11
N LEU A 33 3.46 4.19 40.20
CA LEU A 33 3.72 3.14 39.22
C LEU A 33 2.57 2.13 39.19
N ASN A 34 2.12 1.66 40.35
CA ASN A 34 0.99 0.73 40.42
C ASN A 34 -0.29 1.35 39.82
N GLU A 35 -0.56 2.63 40.11
CA GLU A 35 -1.71 3.34 39.52
C GLU A 35 -1.61 3.46 37.99
N LEU A 36 -0.39 3.64 37.48
CA LEU A 36 -0.16 3.71 36.04
C LEU A 36 -0.29 2.33 35.39
N ASP A 37 0.13 1.27 36.07
CA ASP A 37 -0.03 -0.11 35.61
C ASP A 37 -1.51 -0.48 35.47
N GLU A 38 -2.35 -0.11 36.44
CA GLU A 38 -3.81 -0.32 36.34
C GLU A 38 -4.40 0.45 35.14
N GLN A 39 -3.99 1.70 34.92
CA GLN A 39 -4.43 2.47 33.75
C GLN A 39 -4.00 1.82 32.42
N VAL A 40 -2.82 1.19 32.36
CA VAL A 40 -2.37 0.46 31.17
C VAL A 40 -3.21 -0.78 30.95
N ILE A 41 -3.52 -1.54 32.00
CA ILE A 41 -4.39 -2.74 31.93
C ILE A 41 -5.79 -2.37 31.41
N ASP A 42 -6.36 -1.26 31.88
CA ASP A 42 -7.66 -0.77 31.42
C ASP A 42 -7.63 -0.38 29.93
N ILE A 43 -6.59 0.32 29.46
CA ILE A 43 -6.46 0.66 28.04
C ILE A 43 -6.32 -0.60 27.18
N LEU A 44 -5.53 -1.58 27.62
CA LEU A 44 -5.31 -2.82 26.88
C LEU A 44 -6.57 -3.68 26.82
N SER A 45 -7.35 -3.74 27.90
CA SER A 45 -8.62 -4.46 27.94
C SER A 45 -9.73 -3.76 27.14
N ALA A 46 -9.73 -2.43 27.10
CA ALA A 46 -10.61 -1.65 26.22
C ALA A 46 -10.21 -1.74 24.74
N SER A 47 -8.95 -2.05 24.42
CA SER A 47 -8.45 -2.27 23.06
C SER A 47 -8.68 -3.69 22.54
N LYS A 48 -9.48 -4.50 23.23
CA LYS A 48 -9.72 -5.88 22.82
C LYS A 48 -10.48 -5.87 21.50
N ASP A 49 -9.72 -6.02 20.42
CA ASP A 49 -10.12 -6.17 19.03
C ASP A 49 -10.92 -7.47 18.79
N GLU A 50 -11.90 -7.78 19.64
CA GLU A 50 -12.88 -8.86 19.39
C GLU A 50 -13.64 -8.59 18.07
N ASP A 51 -13.83 -7.32 17.72
CA ASP A 51 -14.49 -6.89 16.48
C ASP A 51 -13.68 -7.22 15.21
N VAL A 52 -12.35 -7.34 15.29
CA VAL A 52 -11.51 -7.57 14.10
C VAL A 52 -11.55 -9.03 13.67
N ASP A 53 -11.49 -9.96 14.62
CA ASP A 53 -11.59 -11.40 14.32
C ASP A 53 -12.99 -11.76 13.82
N GLU A 54 -14.04 -11.14 14.36
CA GLU A 54 -15.41 -11.32 13.87
C GLU A 54 -15.61 -10.71 12.47
N GLN A 55 -15.06 -9.52 12.23
CA GLN A 55 -15.07 -8.89 10.91
C GLN A 55 -14.30 -9.70 9.85
N LEU A 56 -13.17 -10.29 10.22
CA LEU A 56 -12.39 -11.17 9.35
C LEU A 56 -13.15 -12.46 9.04
N GLY A 57 -13.80 -13.07 10.03
CA GLY A 57 -14.64 -14.26 9.84
C GLY A 57 -15.78 -14.00 8.85
N LYS A 58 -16.45 -12.85 8.98
CA LYS A 58 -17.52 -12.45 8.08
C LYS A 58 -17.04 -12.24 6.64
N GLU A 59 -15.89 -11.59 6.45
CA GLU A 59 -15.35 -11.34 5.11
C GLU A 59 -14.89 -12.63 4.39
N ILE A 60 -14.41 -13.61 5.14
CA ILE A 60 -14.09 -14.96 4.61
C ILE A 60 -15.37 -15.65 4.12
N GLU A 61 -16.45 -15.57 4.89
CA GLU A 61 -17.74 -16.18 4.52
C GLU A 61 -18.35 -15.51 3.28
N ASP A 62 -18.36 -14.18 3.23
CA ASP A 62 -18.81 -13.40 2.07
C ASP A 62 -18.01 -13.77 0.80
N SER A 63 -16.69 -13.91 0.94
CA SER A 63 -15.81 -14.34 -0.16
C SER A 63 -16.11 -15.77 -0.63
N GLY A 64 -16.36 -16.69 0.31
CA GLY A 64 -16.75 -18.06 -0.01
C GLY A 64 -18.06 -18.13 -0.80
N GLN A 65 -19.03 -17.30 -0.43
CA GLN A 65 -20.32 -17.22 -1.13
C GLN A 65 -20.17 -16.66 -2.55
N ALA A 66 -19.33 -15.64 -2.75
CA ALA A 66 -19.02 -15.12 -4.08
C ALA A 66 -18.33 -16.17 -4.99
N ILE A 67 -17.42 -16.97 -4.44
CA ILE A 67 -16.78 -18.06 -5.18
C ILE A 67 -17.82 -19.09 -5.64
N ALA A 68 -18.72 -19.53 -4.75
CA ALA A 68 -19.77 -20.48 -5.10
C ALA A 68 -20.72 -19.95 -6.19
N GLU A 69 -21.00 -18.65 -6.18
CA GLU A 69 -21.78 -18.01 -7.25
C GLU A 69 -21.03 -18.04 -8.59
N LEU A 70 -19.74 -17.69 -8.59
CA LEU A 70 -18.91 -17.76 -9.80
C LEU A 70 -18.84 -19.18 -10.37
N GLU A 71 -18.61 -20.19 -9.53
CA GLU A 71 -18.62 -21.60 -9.94
C GLU A 71 -19.95 -22.00 -10.56
N ARG A 72 -21.07 -21.55 -9.99
CA ARG A 72 -22.40 -21.78 -10.55
C ARG A 72 -22.56 -21.12 -11.92
N THR A 73 -22.08 -19.88 -12.11
CA THR A 73 -22.15 -19.21 -13.42
C THR A 73 -21.28 -19.88 -14.47
N LEU A 74 -20.10 -20.39 -14.10
CA LEU A 74 -19.25 -21.17 -15.00
C LEU A 74 -19.96 -22.43 -15.48
N LEU A 75 -20.62 -23.18 -14.58
CA LEU A 75 -21.42 -24.35 -14.97
C LEU A 75 -22.55 -24.00 -15.93
N GLN A 76 -23.20 -22.84 -15.76
CA GLN A 76 -24.23 -22.36 -16.69
C GLN A 76 -23.67 -21.99 -18.06
N LEU A 77 -22.46 -21.42 -18.10
CA LEU A 77 -21.78 -21.08 -19.36
C LEU A 77 -21.33 -22.33 -20.11
N ASP A 78 -20.80 -23.34 -19.43
CA ASP A 78 -20.40 -24.61 -20.05
C ASP A 78 -21.60 -25.33 -20.66
N ASP A 79 -22.75 -25.37 -19.96
CA ASP A 79 -23.99 -25.93 -20.49
C ASP A 79 -24.49 -25.14 -21.73
N ALA A 80 -24.39 -23.80 -21.71
CA ALA A 80 -24.76 -22.95 -22.84
C ALA A 80 -23.82 -23.14 -24.04
N LEU A 81 -22.51 -23.30 -23.81
CA LEU A 81 -21.51 -23.59 -24.84
C LEU A 81 -21.76 -24.96 -25.48
N GLY A 82 -22.00 -26.00 -24.67
CA GLY A 82 -22.36 -27.33 -25.19
C GLY A 82 -23.64 -27.33 -26.05
N LYS A 83 -24.61 -26.46 -25.71
CA LYS A 83 -25.82 -26.26 -26.53
C LYS A 83 -25.55 -25.54 -27.86
N LEU A 84 -24.56 -24.65 -27.92
CA LEU A 84 -24.15 -23.97 -29.16
C LEU A 84 -23.30 -24.88 -30.06
N GLU A 85 -22.39 -25.67 -29.50
CA GLU A 85 -21.57 -26.62 -30.27
C GLU A 85 -22.39 -27.74 -30.92
N GLY A 86 -23.56 -28.07 -30.37
CA GLY A 86 -24.52 -29.01 -30.97
C GLY A 86 -25.25 -28.49 -32.22
N GLN A 87 -25.17 -27.19 -32.53
CA GLN A 87 -25.76 -26.58 -33.75
C GLN A 87 -24.67 -26.26 -34.77
N SER A 88 -24.34 -27.26 -35.61
CA SER A 88 -23.45 -27.10 -36.77
C SER A 88 -23.99 -26.07 -37.76
N LEU A 89 -23.23 -24.98 -37.97
CA LEU A 89 -23.36 -24.04 -39.10
C LEU A 89 -22.33 -24.43 -40.19
N PRO A 90 -22.69 -24.42 -41.48
CA PRO A 90 -21.78 -24.81 -42.57
C PRO A 90 -20.69 -23.76 -42.79
N LEU A 91 -19.43 -24.17 -42.64
CA LEU A 91 -18.22 -23.38 -42.86
C LEU A 91 -18.00 -23.14 -44.37
N LEU A 92 -17.98 -21.88 -44.81
CA LEU A 92 -17.42 -21.50 -46.11
C LEU A 92 -15.90 -21.42 -45.99
N THR A 93 -15.21 -22.27 -46.74
CA THR A 93 -13.76 -22.24 -46.95
C THR A 93 -13.34 -21.08 -47.85
N PRO A 94 -12.30 -20.29 -47.53
CA PRO A 94 -11.66 -19.45 -48.52
C PRO A 94 -10.53 -20.24 -49.21
N THR A 95 -10.77 -20.63 -50.47
CA THR A 95 -9.71 -21.13 -51.34
C THR A 95 -9.59 -20.23 -52.57
N ASN A 96 -8.34 -19.80 -52.79
CA ASN A 96 -7.72 -19.41 -54.05
C ASN A 96 -7.70 -17.92 -54.41
N LEU A 97 -6.49 -17.31 -54.37
CA LEU A 97 -6.01 -16.36 -55.39
C LEU A 97 -4.47 -16.39 -55.42
N THR A 98 -3.89 -17.19 -56.32
CA THR A 98 -2.50 -17.04 -56.79
C THR A 98 -2.48 -17.05 -58.32
N SER A 99 -1.68 -16.11 -58.87
CA SER A 99 -1.21 -15.95 -60.25
C SER A 99 -2.05 -15.12 -61.23
N ALA A 100 -1.61 -13.88 -61.45
CA ALA A 100 -1.36 -13.33 -62.79
C ALA A 100 -0.33 -12.18 -62.70
N GLU A 101 0.74 -12.29 -63.49
CA GLU A 101 1.87 -11.36 -63.62
C GLU A 101 1.48 -10.01 -64.25
N GLY A 102 2.26 -8.94 -63.99
CA GLY A 102 2.15 -7.70 -64.78
C GLY A 102 2.80 -6.42 -64.22
N ASN A 103 4.13 -6.41 -64.13
CA ASN A 103 5.10 -5.33 -64.43
C ASN A 103 4.89 -3.80 -64.10
N LEU A 104 6.01 -3.18 -63.67
CA LEU A 104 6.46 -1.77 -63.76
C LEU A 104 5.74 -0.67 -62.94
N ASP A 105 6.40 -0.13 -61.91
CA ASP A 105 7.15 1.14 -62.01
C ASP A 105 7.99 1.43 -60.74
N GLN A 106 9.12 2.09 -60.97
CA GLN A 106 10.24 2.39 -60.11
C GLN A 106 10.04 3.74 -59.43
N SER A 107 10.20 3.84 -58.10
CA SER A 107 10.84 5.04 -57.53
C SER A 107 11.34 4.83 -56.09
N HIS A 108 12.62 5.15 -55.97
CA HIS A 108 13.40 5.38 -54.76
C HIS A 108 12.71 6.36 -53.80
N VAL A 109 12.62 6.02 -52.52
CA VAL A 109 12.87 6.97 -51.42
C VAL A 109 13.28 6.22 -50.15
N SER A 110 14.57 6.26 -49.85
CA SER A 110 15.07 6.05 -48.48
C SER A 110 14.68 7.28 -47.66
N ILE A 111 13.82 7.12 -46.66
CA ILE A 111 13.60 8.14 -45.64
C ILE A 111 14.01 7.56 -44.30
N SER A 112 15.20 7.95 -43.89
CA SER A 112 15.63 8.01 -42.50
C SER A 112 14.75 9.01 -41.78
N SER A 113 13.70 8.54 -41.09
CA SER A 113 12.96 9.40 -40.16
C SER A 113 13.18 8.89 -38.75
N ALA A 114 13.94 9.67 -37.98
CA ALA A 114 13.99 9.62 -36.54
C ALA A 114 12.58 9.34 -35.99
N GLY A 115 12.40 8.12 -35.49
CA GLY A 115 11.11 7.65 -34.98
C GLY A 115 10.75 8.48 -33.77
N LYS A 116 10.02 9.58 -33.98
CA LYS A 116 9.20 10.17 -32.94
C LYS A 116 8.27 9.05 -32.47
N ILE A 117 8.52 8.52 -31.28
CA ILE A 117 7.67 7.52 -30.65
C ILE A 117 6.26 8.13 -30.62
N ILE A 118 5.40 7.68 -31.52
CA ILE A 118 3.98 8.03 -31.49
C ILE A 118 3.41 7.21 -30.33
N ARG A 119 3.50 7.78 -29.13
CA ARG A 119 2.74 7.28 -27.98
C ARG A 119 1.28 7.53 -28.29
N ALA A 120 0.55 6.48 -28.64
CA ALA A 120 -0.90 6.52 -28.73
C ALA A 120 -1.44 7.20 -27.47
N LYS A 121 -2.29 8.23 -27.62
CA LYS A 121 -2.98 8.86 -26.49
C LYS A 121 -4.05 7.88 -26.00
N LEU A 122 -3.61 6.94 -25.18
CA LEU A 122 -4.48 6.04 -24.42
C LEU A 122 -5.41 6.88 -23.53
N PRO A 123 -6.64 6.41 -23.26
CA PRO A 123 -7.49 7.00 -22.24
C PRO A 123 -6.69 7.19 -20.95
N LYS A 124 -6.84 8.33 -20.28
CA LYS A 124 -6.12 8.62 -19.03
C LYS A 124 -6.41 7.51 -18.03
N LEU A 125 -5.44 6.62 -17.82
CA LEU A 125 -5.54 5.55 -16.85
C LEU A 125 -5.69 6.21 -15.47
N ARG A 126 -6.85 6.03 -14.84
CA ARG A 126 -7.07 6.51 -13.47
C ARG A 126 -6.38 5.51 -12.55
N LEU A 127 -5.19 5.86 -12.08
CA LEU A 127 -4.58 5.19 -10.94
C LEU A 127 -5.59 5.20 -9.79
N ARG A 128 -5.98 4.02 -9.30
CA ARG A 128 -6.79 3.91 -8.09
C ARG A 128 -5.98 4.48 -6.93
N ASN A 129 -6.65 5.22 -6.05
CA ASN A 129 -6.04 5.74 -4.85
C ASN A 129 -5.61 4.56 -3.96
N PHE A 130 -4.45 4.72 -3.32
CA PHE A 130 -3.81 3.69 -2.55
C PHE A 130 -4.00 3.97 -1.06
N GLY A 131 -4.91 3.22 -0.44
CA GLY A 131 -5.33 3.44 0.93
C GLY A 131 -4.37 2.91 2.00
N GLY A 132 -3.63 1.83 1.74
CA GLY A 132 -3.02 1.16 2.89
C GLY A 132 -2.70 -0.32 2.77
N THR A 133 -3.19 -1.01 1.73
CA THR A 133 -3.19 -2.48 1.66
C THR A 133 -1.92 -3.03 1.03
N ILE A 134 -1.17 -3.88 1.75
CA ILE A 134 0.14 -4.43 1.34
C ILE A 134 0.07 -5.12 -0.03
N CYS A 135 -0.98 -5.91 -0.26
CA CYS A 135 -1.19 -6.64 -1.51
C CYS A 135 -1.32 -5.71 -2.73
N GLU A 136 -1.87 -4.51 -2.53
CA GLU A 136 -2.11 -3.54 -3.60
C GLU A 136 -0.88 -2.68 -3.91
N TRP A 137 0.17 -2.73 -3.09
CA TRP A 137 1.36 -1.87 -3.29
C TRP A 137 2.09 -2.19 -4.59
N ALA A 138 2.23 -3.47 -4.92
CA ALA A 138 2.92 -3.89 -6.14
C ALA A 138 2.17 -3.43 -7.40
N GLU A 139 0.85 -3.60 -7.42
CA GLU A 139 -0.01 -3.15 -8.51
C GLU A 139 -0.03 -1.62 -8.64
N PHE A 140 -0.19 -0.92 -7.51
CA PHE A 140 -0.12 0.55 -7.45
C PHE A 140 1.23 1.05 -7.97
N TRP A 141 2.33 0.53 -7.44
CA TRP A 141 3.67 0.99 -7.79
C TRP A 141 4.00 0.71 -9.26
N ASN A 142 3.57 -0.43 -9.82
CA ASN A 142 3.75 -0.73 -11.24
C ASN A 142 2.98 0.27 -12.14
N GLY A 143 1.74 0.60 -11.78
CA GLY A 143 0.95 1.62 -12.49
C GLY A 143 1.53 3.04 -12.33
N PHE A 144 1.95 3.39 -11.12
CA PHE A 144 2.52 4.70 -10.81
C PHE A 144 3.88 4.87 -11.49
N SER A 145 4.71 3.83 -11.49
CA SER A 145 6.05 3.89 -12.07
C SER A 145 6.01 4.03 -13.58
N SER A 146 5.16 3.25 -14.25
CA SER A 146 4.97 3.33 -15.70
C SER A 146 4.38 4.67 -16.17
N SER A 147 3.56 5.33 -15.35
CA SER A 147 2.84 6.55 -15.73
C SER A 147 3.53 7.84 -15.28
N ILE A 148 4.20 7.83 -14.13
CA ILE A 148 4.68 9.05 -13.42
C ILE A 148 6.18 8.95 -13.10
N ASP A 149 6.65 7.87 -12.47
CA ASP A 149 8.06 7.75 -12.05
C ASP A 149 9.03 7.75 -13.25
N ASN A 150 8.71 6.97 -14.28
CA ASN A 150 9.48 6.84 -15.52
C ASN A 150 9.20 7.96 -16.53
N ASN A 151 8.44 8.99 -16.14
CA ASN A 151 8.15 10.13 -17.01
C ASN A 151 9.20 11.23 -16.81
N ASP A 152 10.14 11.32 -17.75
CA ASP A 152 11.21 12.34 -17.76
C ASP A 152 10.70 13.77 -17.99
N GLN A 153 9.42 13.95 -18.34
CA GLN A 153 8.80 15.27 -18.50
C GLN A 153 8.27 15.84 -17.18
N LEU A 154 8.29 15.08 -16.08
CA LEU A 154 7.85 15.52 -14.77
C LEU A 154 9.05 15.76 -13.86
N SER A 155 9.04 16.87 -13.12
CA SER A 155 10.04 17.11 -12.08
C SER A 155 9.80 16.19 -10.88
N ASP A 156 10.84 15.92 -10.09
CA ASP A 156 10.69 15.10 -8.87
C ASP A 156 9.70 15.73 -7.87
N VAL A 157 9.54 17.06 -7.87
CA VAL A 157 8.53 17.77 -7.08
C VAL A 157 7.12 17.44 -7.57
N ASP A 158 6.90 17.45 -8.89
CA ASP A 158 5.60 17.12 -9.49
C ASP A 158 5.27 15.64 -9.28
N LYS A 159 6.24 14.75 -9.45
CA LYS A 159 6.09 13.32 -9.15
C LYS A 159 5.69 13.11 -7.69
N PHE A 160 6.29 13.85 -6.76
CA PHE A 160 5.88 13.79 -5.36
C PHE A 160 4.47 14.36 -5.14
N ALA A 161 4.09 15.44 -5.83
CA ALA A 161 2.74 15.99 -5.73
C ALA A 161 1.68 14.97 -6.18
N TYR A 162 1.95 14.29 -7.30
CA TYR A 162 1.11 13.19 -7.77
C TYR A 162 1.09 12.04 -6.78
N LEU A 163 2.25 11.57 -6.31
CA LEU A 163 2.35 10.50 -5.32
C LEU A 163 1.46 10.81 -4.12
N ARG A 164 1.61 12.00 -3.50
CA ARG A 164 0.82 12.42 -2.35
C ARG A 164 -0.69 12.50 -2.63
N GLY A 165 -1.08 12.83 -3.87
CA GLY A 165 -2.46 12.89 -4.31
C GLY A 165 -3.11 11.52 -4.48
N TYR A 166 -2.33 10.49 -4.82
CA TYR A 166 -2.81 9.12 -4.96
C TYR A 166 -2.74 8.30 -3.66
N LEU A 167 -2.06 8.79 -2.63
CA LEU A 167 -2.02 8.12 -1.33
C LEU A 167 -3.20 8.54 -0.45
N GLU A 168 -3.77 7.56 0.22
CA GLU A 168 -4.83 7.73 1.21
C GLU A 168 -4.48 7.04 2.53
N GLY A 169 -5.28 7.33 3.56
CA GLY A 169 -5.21 6.64 4.86
C GLY A 169 -3.80 6.54 5.46
N PRO A 170 -3.43 5.37 6.01
CA PRO A 170 -2.12 5.13 6.60
C PRO A 170 -0.92 5.38 5.69
N ALA A 171 -1.07 5.24 4.36
CA ALA A 171 0.02 5.46 3.42
C ALA A 171 0.31 6.97 3.26
N LYS A 172 -0.73 7.80 3.27
CA LYS A 172 -0.60 9.26 3.25
C LYS A 172 0.01 9.79 4.55
N SER A 173 -0.38 9.23 5.69
CA SER A 173 0.15 9.61 7.01
C SER A 173 1.65 9.35 7.14
N THR A 174 2.15 8.26 6.55
CA THR A 174 3.58 7.94 6.50
C THR A 174 4.42 9.04 5.85
N MET A 175 3.83 9.85 4.96
CA MET A 175 4.52 10.92 4.23
C MET A 175 4.11 12.33 4.67
N ALA A 176 3.24 12.46 5.67
CA ALA A 176 2.72 13.76 6.12
C ALA A 176 3.81 14.69 6.66
N GLY A 177 4.88 14.14 7.22
CA GLY A 177 6.03 14.90 7.75
C GLY A 177 7.05 15.34 6.69
N LEU A 178 6.89 14.94 5.43
CA LEU A 178 7.82 15.30 4.35
C LEU A 178 7.34 16.55 3.61
N SER A 179 8.20 17.56 3.52
CA SER A 179 7.98 18.75 2.68
C SER A 179 7.98 18.37 1.21
N LEU A 180 7.02 18.92 0.44
CA LEU A 180 6.83 18.65 -0.99
C LEU A 180 8.00 19.21 -1.82
N THR A 181 9.10 18.48 -1.88
CA THR A 181 10.36 18.86 -2.52
C THR A 181 10.94 17.67 -3.28
N GLY A 182 11.68 17.92 -4.36
CA GLY A 182 12.23 16.84 -5.20
C GLY A 182 13.22 15.97 -4.43
N ALA A 183 13.99 16.55 -3.51
CA ALA A 183 14.90 15.80 -2.63
C ALA A 183 14.16 14.76 -1.77
N ASN A 184 12.94 15.07 -1.34
CA ASN A 184 12.14 14.19 -0.50
C ASN A 184 11.35 13.14 -1.29
N TYR A 185 11.27 13.24 -2.62
CA TYR A 185 10.56 12.26 -3.45
C TYR A 185 11.14 10.85 -3.30
N LYS A 186 12.46 10.71 -3.47
CA LYS A 186 13.13 9.40 -3.34
C LYS A 186 13.00 8.83 -1.94
N CYS A 187 13.21 9.68 -0.92
CA CYS A 187 13.03 9.31 0.48
C CYS A 187 11.60 8.82 0.76
N ALA A 188 10.59 9.51 0.23
CA ALA A 188 9.19 9.10 0.35
C ALA A 188 8.91 7.73 -0.27
N VAL A 189 9.45 7.45 -1.46
CA VAL A 189 9.29 6.16 -2.14
C VAL A 189 9.94 5.03 -1.35
N GLU A 190 11.16 5.24 -0.83
CA GLU A 190 11.87 4.26 -0.01
C GLU A 190 11.11 3.96 1.29
N LEU A 191 10.62 4.99 1.97
CA LEU A 191 9.84 4.87 3.20
C LEU A 191 8.56 4.03 2.99
N LEU A 192 7.87 4.25 1.86
CA LEU A 192 6.68 3.47 1.51
C LEU A 192 7.02 1.99 1.21
N LYS A 193 8.13 1.73 0.53
CA LYS A 193 8.61 0.36 0.25
C LYS A 193 8.99 -0.36 1.54
N GLU A 194 9.81 0.27 2.37
CA GLU A 194 10.29 -0.30 3.64
C GLU A 194 9.14 -0.61 4.59
N LYS A 195 8.23 0.34 4.81
CA LYS A 195 7.07 0.17 5.70
C LYS A 195 6.09 -0.90 5.21
N ARG A 196 6.14 -1.29 3.93
CA ARG A 196 5.31 -2.35 3.37
C ARG A 196 6.00 -3.71 3.26
N SER A 197 7.32 -3.76 3.15
CA SER A 197 8.08 -5.00 3.25
C SER A 197 8.19 -5.51 4.68
N THR A 198 8.21 -4.63 5.68
CA THR A 198 8.43 -4.97 7.10
C THR A 198 7.20 -5.52 7.84
N THR A 199 5.98 -5.39 7.30
CA THR A 199 4.76 -5.97 7.91
C THR A 199 4.69 -7.51 7.82
N ARG A 200 5.68 -8.18 7.22
CA ARG A 200 5.77 -9.65 7.21
C ARG A 200 6.50 -10.27 8.42
N ALA A 201 7.08 -9.47 9.31
CA ALA A 201 7.96 -10.00 10.36
C ALA A 201 7.72 -9.40 11.75
N ARG A 202 6.54 -9.65 12.34
CA ARG A 202 6.38 -9.71 13.80
C ARG A 202 5.41 -10.85 14.13
N LYS A 203 5.99 -12.03 14.34
CA LYS A 203 5.37 -13.16 15.04
C LYS A 203 6.16 -13.37 16.33
#